data_AF-A0A917Z9J2-F1
#
_entry.id   AF-A0A917Z9J2-F1
#
_cell.length_a   1.000
_cell.length_b   1.000
_cell.length_c   1.000
_cell.angle_alpha   90.00
_cell.angle_beta   90.00
_cell.angle_gamma   90.00
#
_symmetry.space_group_name_H-M   'P 1'
#
loop_
_entity.id
_entity.type
_entity.pdbx_description
1 polymer ?
#
loop_
_entity_poly.entity_id
_entity_poly.type
_entity_poly.pdbx_seq_one_letter_code
_entity_poly.pdbx_strand_id
1 'polypeptide(L)'
;MSETDFWTRMERRGPDEVLVGGVPVRAGSRVRLRPSAARADIFDLVLAGREAVVESIEQDDAGAFHVAVVLDDDPGRDLGEARMPGHRFFYAPDEVEPLGPPPDTPGAARVLVAGIGNIFLGDDGFGVEVARRLAREERAAGVDVVDFGIRGMDLVYALQRDYDTAILVDAAMRGEPPGTLTVLEPDLPGGGVVALEGHGLDPVKVLRLARELGRVPERVLVVCCEPATVLTGSPDEDVLAELSEPVLAAVDQAVRLVMDMIAESAGPGSRPRNRNEVT
;
A
#
# COMPACT_ATOMS: atom_id res chain seq x y z
N MET A 1 1.40 35.31 -38.37
CA MET A 1 0.98 34.57 -37.17
C MET A 1 1.63 33.21 -37.27
N SER A 2 2.59 32.88 -36.40
CA SER A 2 3.31 31.61 -36.47
C SER A 2 2.50 30.49 -35.80
N GLU A 3 2.61 29.29 -36.36
CA GLU A 3 2.00 28.04 -35.88
C GLU A 3 2.37 27.73 -34.42
N THR A 4 3.54 28.19 -33.99
CA THR A 4 4.08 28.05 -32.62
C THR A 4 3.29 28.84 -31.57
N ASP A 5 2.65 29.94 -31.96
CA ASP A 5 1.86 30.81 -31.07
C ASP A 5 0.46 30.23 -30.81
N PHE A 6 0.00 29.30 -31.66
CA PHE A 6 -1.29 28.61 -31.53
C PHE A 6 -1.20 27.45 -30.52
N TRP A 7 -0.15 26.62 -30.61
CA TRP A 7 0.07 25.50 -29.68
C TRP A 7 0.39 25.95 -28.25
N THR A 8 1.17 27.03 -28.10
CA THR A 8 1.50 27.62 -26.79
C THR A 8 0.29 28.24 -26.09
N ARG A 9 -0.76 28.58 -26.86
CA ARG A 9 -1.99 29.20 -26.34
C ARG A 9 -3.03 28.17 -25.86
N MET A 10 -3.02 26.93 -26.39
CA MET A 10 -3.89 25.85 -25.90
C MET A 10 -3.46 25.29 -24.55
N GLU A 11 -2.18 25.42 -24.16
CA GLU A 11 -1.67 24.84 -22.91
C GLU A 11 -1.72 25.82 -21.73
N ARG A 12 -2.92 26.30 -21.38
CA ARG A 12 -3.09 26.84 -20.03
C ARG A 12 -3.19 25.66 -19.06
N ARG A 13 -2.08 25.38 -18.38
CA ARG A 13 -2.11 24.52 -17.19
C ARG A 13 -3.22 25.01 -16.28
N GLY A 14 -4.19 24.14 -16.04
CA GLY A 14 -5.22 24.37 -15.05
C GLY A 14 -4.59 24.38 -13.64
N PRO A 15 -5.41 24.55 -12.60
CA PRO A 15 -4.94 24.43 -11.23
C PRO A 15 -4.33 23.05 -10.99
N ASP A 16 -3.42 22.95 -10.01
CA ASP A 16 -2.82 21.66 -9.65
C ASP A 16 -3.87 20.65 -9.10
N GLU A 17 -5.07 21.13 -8.74
CA GLU A 17 -6.15 20.36 -8.13
C GLU A 17 -7.55 20.92 -8.48
N VAL A 18 -8.53 20.04 -8.63
CA VAL A 18 -9.97 20.36 -8.75
C VAL A 18 -10.79 19.49 -7.78
N LEU A 19 -11.90 20.02 -7.28
CA LEU A 19 -12.81 19.27 -6.41
C LEU A 19 -13.87 18.55 -7.25
N VAL A 20 -13.93 17.22 -7.11
CA VAL A 20 -14.93 16.35 -7.72
C VAL A 20 -15.78 15.75 -6.61
N GLY A 21 -17.05 16.14 -6.53
CA GLY A 21 -17.93 15.66 -5.45
C GLY A 21 -17.43 15.98 -4.03
N GLY A 22 -16.58 17.01 -3.89
CA GLY A 22 -15.92 17.37 -2.62
C GLY A 22 -14.58 16.66 -2.36
N VAL A 23 -14.14 15.76 -3.25
CA VAL A 23 -12.85 15.07 -3.16
C VAL A 23 -11.83 15.80 -4.05
N PRO A 24 -10.63 16.13 -3.53
CA PRO A 24 -9.56 16.71 -4.34
C PRO A 24 -9.02 15.70 -5.35
N VAL A 25 -9.01 16.11 -6.62
CA VAL A 25 -8.46 15.38 -7.76
C VAL A 25 -7.32 16.20 -8.36
N ARG A 26 -6.19 15.55 -8.59
CA ARG A 26 -4.94 16.10 -9.15
C ARG A 26 -4.21 15.07 -10.01
N ALA A 27 -3.11 15.46 -10.66
CA ALA A 27 -2.21 14.52 -11.32
C ALA A 27 -1.83 13.34 -10.39
N GLY A 28 -1.89 12.12 -10.91
CA GLY A 28 -1.72 10.85 -10.18
C GLY A 28 -2.98 10.28 -9.54
N SER A 29 -4.09 11.03 -9.47
CA SER A 29 -5.35 10.52 -8.89
C SER A 29 -5.91 9.38 -9.73
N ARG A 30 -6.48 8.36 -9.10
CA ARG A 30 -7.26 7.32 -9.81
C ARG A 30 -8.72 7.72 -9.86
N VAL A 31 -9.31 7.61 -11.04
CA VAL A 31 -10.71 7.95 -11.29
C VAL A 31 -11.39 6.87 -12.11
N ARG A 32 -12.70 6.75 -11.97
CA ARG A 32 -13.57 5.97 -12.84
C ARG A 32 -14.34 6.92 -13.75
N LEU A 33 -14.37 6.58 -15.03
CA LEU A 33 -14.98 7.44 -16.04
C LEU A 33 -16.51 7.30 -15.98
N ARG A 34 -17.20 8.43 -15.84
CA ARG A 34 -18.66 8.59 -15.77
C ARG A 34 -19.13 9.65 -16.78
N PRO A 35 -18.89 9.45 -18.08
CA PRO A 35 -19.26 10.43 -19.09
C PRO A 35 -20.74 10.77 -19.03
N SER A 36 -21.05 12.07 -19.11
CA SER A 36 -22.42 12.54 -19.07
C SER A 36 -23.12 12.23 -20.38
N ALA A 37 -24.33 11.66 -20.33
CA ALA A 37 -25.12 11.40 -21.54
C ALA A 37 -25.42 12.66 -22.37
N ALA A 38 -25.25 13.86 -21.79
CA ALA A 38 -25.42 15.14 -22.49
C ALA A 38 -24.18 15.61 -23.26
N ARG A 39 -22.99 15.07 -22.97
CA ARG A 39 -21.70 15.50 -23.56
C ARG A 39 -20.87 14.36 -24.16
N ALA A 40 -21.20 13.11 -23.85
CA ALA A 40 -20.48 11.93 -24.29
C ALA A 40 -20.54 11.70 -25.80
N ASP A 41 -19.40 11.40 -26.41
CA ASP A 41 -19.32 10.84 -27.75
C ASP A 41 -19.33 9.28 -27.75
N ILE A 42 -19.22 8.66 -28.93
CA ILE A 42 -19.23 7.20 -29.06
C ILE A 42 -18.05 6.55 -28.33
N PHE A 43 -16.88 7.20 -28.30
CA PHE A 43 -15.70 6.69 -27.61
C PHE A 43 -15.86 6.81 -26.09
N ASP A 44 -16.44 7.90 -25.59
CA ASP A 44 -16.73 8.07 -24.17
C ASP A 44 -17.66 6.97 -23.65
N LEU A 45 -18.69 6.62 -24.41
CA LEU A 45 -19.61 5.53 -24.05
C LEU A 45 -18.91 4.17 -23.98
N VAL A 46 -17.88 3.93 -24.80
CA VAL A 46 -17.05 2.71 -24.75
C VAL A 46 -16.13 2.70 -23.53
N LEU A 47 -15.70 3.87 -23.07
CA LEU A 47 -14.81 4.04 -21.93
C LEU A 47 -15.53 4.19 -20.58
N ALA A 48 -16.86 4.31 -20.59
CA ALA A 48 -17.66 4.42 -19.39
C ALA A 48 -17.41 3.26 -18.41
N GLY A 49 -17.14 3.61 -17.14
CA GLY A 49 -16.85 2.65 -16.08
C GLY A 49 -15.40 2.18 -16.01
N ARG A 50 -14.54 2.51 -16.98
CA ARG A 50 -13.11 2.20 -16.95
C ARG A 50 -12.39 3.01 -15.87
N GLU A 51 -11.31 2.43 -15.33
CA GLU A 51 -10.41 3.11 -14.40
C GLU A 51 -9.26 3.79 -15.16
N ALA A 52 -8.84 4.95 -14.68
CA ALA A 52 -7.83 5.77 -15.30
C ALA A 52 -7.04 6.56 -14.25
N VAL A 53 -5.82 6.97 -14.62
CA VAL A 53 -4.99 7.87 -13.85
C VAL A 53 -5.08 9.27 -14.45
N VAL A 54 -5.29 10.27 -13.60
CA VAL A 54 -5.25 11.67 -13.97
C VAL A 54 -3.81 12.06 -14.30
N GLU A 55 -3.56 12.52 -15.50
CA GLU A 55 -2.25 13.04 -15.92
C GLU A 55 -2.12 14.52 -15.56
N SER A 56 -3.16 15.31 -15.85
CA SER A 56 -3.15 16.76 -15.67
C SER A 56 -4.56 17.32 -15.54
N ILE A 57 -4.64 18.57 -15.10
CA ILE A 57 -5.85 19.39 -15.17
C ILE A 57 -5.57 20.52 -16.15
N GLU A 58 -6.43 20.66 -17.15
CA GLU A 58 -6.30 21.64 -18.22
C GLU A 58 -7.44 22.65 -18.14
N GLN A 59 -7.16 23.91 -18.50
CA GLN A 59 -8.17 24.95 -18.58
C GLN A 59 -8.36 25.40 -20.02
N ASP A 60 -9.60 25.36 -20.50
CA ASP A 60 -9.92 25.84 -21.85
C ASP A 60 -9.99 27.38 -21.94
N ASP A 61 -10.15 27.90 -23.15
CA ASP A 61 -10.26 29.35 -23.40
C ASP A 61 -11.53 29.98 -22.78
N ALA A 62 -12.55 29.17 -22.45
CA ALA A 62 -13.76 29.59 -21.77
C ALA A 62 -13.61 29.57 -20.23
N GLY A 63 -12.48 29.09 -19.72
CA GLY A 63 -12.17 28.98 -18.30
C GLY A 63 -12.67 27.69 -17.64
N ALA A 64 -13.22 26.74 -18.39
CA ALA A 64 -13.67 25.44 -17.88
C ALA A 64 -12.48 24.50 -17.68
N PHE A 65 -12.50 23.76 -16.58
CA PHE A 65 -11.48 22.78 -16.25
C PHE A 65 -11.82 21.42 -16.83
N HIS A 66 -10.82 20.71 -17.34
CA HIS A 66 -10.92 19.35 -17.85
C HIS A 66 -9.87 18.48 -17.16
N VAL A 67 -10.26 17.27 -16.78
CA VAL A 67 -9.39 16.24 -16.22
C VAL A 67 -8.87 15.40 -17.38
N ALA A 68 -7.57 15.50 -17.65
CA ALA A 68 -6.90 14.67 -18.66
C ALA A 68 -6.48 13.35 -18.01
N VAL A 69 -6.87 12.22 -18.61
CA VAL A 69 -6.67 10.89 -18.05
C VAL A 69 -6.03 9.91 -19.05
N VAL A 70 -5.31 8.94 -18.50
CA VAL A 70 -4.76 7.78 -19.22
C VAL A 70 -5.36 6.52 -18.60
N LEU A 71 -5.84 5.59 -19.43
CA LEU A 71 -6.48 4.35 -18.97
C LEU A 71 -5.45 3.40 -18.35
N ASP A 72 -5.81 2.74 -17.24
CA ASP A 72 -4.89 1.84 -16.52
C ASP A 72 -4.40 0.67 -17.41
N ASP A 73 -5.25 0.19 -18.32
CA ASP A 73 -4.97 -0.92 -19.24
C ASP A 73 -4.42 -0.47 -20.61
N ASP A 74 -3.98 0.79 -20.79
CA ASP A 74 -3.42 1.23 -22.08
C ASP A 74 -2.02 0.61 -22.29
N PRO A 75 -1.82 -0.27 -23.30
CA PRO A 75 -0.50 -0.84 -23.62
C PRO A 75 0.54 0.23 -24.04
N GLY A 76 0.13 1.49 -24.21
CA GLY A 76 0.98 2.66 -24.45
C GLY A 76 1.17 3.59 -23.25
N ARG A 77 1.01 3.15 -21.99
CA ARG A 77 1.20 3.99 -20.79
C ARG A 77 2.50 4.82 -20.80
N ASP A 78 3.59 4.23 -21.26
CA ASP A 78 4.90 4.88 -21.40
C ASP A 78 4.91 5.99 -22.48
N LEU A 79 3.98 5.96 -23.43
CA LEU A 79 3.79 6.96 -24.49
C LEU A 79 2.88 8.12 -24.05
N GLY A 80 2.01 7.89 -23.05
CA GLY A 80 1.22 8.94 -22.39
C GLY A 80 2.12 9.92 -21.62
N GLU A 81 3.09 9.41 -20.87
CA GLU A 81 4.13 10.23 -20.20
C GLU A 81 4.97 11.06 -21.19
N ALA A 82 5.12 10.56 -22.43
CA ALA A 82 5.84 11.22 -23.52
C ALA A 82 4.99 12.24 -24.32
N ARG A 83 3.74 12.50 -23.92
CA ARG A 83 2.80 13.47 -24.53
C ARG A 83 2.50 13.25 -26.02
N MET A 84 2.52 12.00 -26.50
CA MET A 84 2.16 11.72 -27.91
C MET A 84 0.63 11.74 -28.12
N PRO A 85 0.12 12.23 -29.28
CA PRO A 85 -1.33 12.34 -29.53
C PRO A 85 -2.01 10.96 -29.60
N GLY A 86 -3.17 10.81 -28.93
CA GLY A 86 -4.05 9.61 -29.05
C GLY A 86 -4.26 8.79 -27.78
N HIS A 87 -3.56 9.11 -26.68
CA HIS A 87 -3.58 8.32 -25.43
C HIS A 87 -4.14 9.08 -24.22
N ARG A 88 -4.62 10.30 -24.43
CA ARG A 88 -5.18 11.18 -23.39
C ARG A 88 -6.64 11.45 -23.70
N PHE A 89 -7.49 11.18 -22.72
CA PHE A 89 -8.92 11.46 -22.79
C PHE A 89 -9.27 12.60 -21.83
N PHE A 90 -10.20 13.45 -22.21
CA PHE A 90 -10.53 14.67 -21.47
C PHE A 90 -11.97 14.60 -21.01
N TYR A 91 -12.17 14.75 -19.70
CA TYR A 91 -13.51 14.70 -19.08
C TYR A 91 -13.72 15.95 -18.24
N ALA A 92 -14.96 16.43 -18.15
CA ALA A 92 -15.28 17.45 -17.16
C ALA A 92 -15.17 16.86 -15.73
N PRO A 93 -14.92 17.69 -14.69
CA PRO A 93 -14.81 17.21 -13.31
C PRO A 93 -16.05 16.43 -12.84
N ASP A 94 -17.24 16.75 -13.33
CA ASP A 94 -18.49 16.03 -13.02
C ASP A 94 -18.65 14.69 -13.77
N GLU A 95 -17.76 14.39 -14.71
CA GLU A 95 -17.77 13.18 -15.55
C GLU A 95 -16.74 12.14 -15.09
N VAL A 96 -16.10 12.36 -13.95
CA VAL A 96 -15.18 11.42 -13.31
C VAL A 96 -15.59 11.15 -11.87
N GLU A 97 -15.37 9.93 -11.41
CA GLU A 97 -15.63 9.49 -10.05
C GLU A 97 -14.30 9.13 -9.38
N PRO A 98 -13.85 9.85 -8.34
CA PRO A 98 -12.59 9.53 -7.65
C PRO A 98 -12.63 8.15 -6.98
N LEU A 99 -11.58 7.35 -7.17
CA LEU A 99 -11.49 5.97 -6.64
C LEU A 99 -10.74 5.87 -5.31
N GLY A 100 -10.65 6.99 -4.59
CA GLY A 100 -9.80 7.15 -3.41
C GLY A 100 -8.68 8.15 -3.67
N PRO A 101 -7.93 8.55 -2.62
CA PRO A 101 -6.82 9.47 -2.78
C PRO A 101 -5.77 8.90 -3.77
N PRO A 102 -5.12 9.74 -4.61
CA PRO A 102 -3.93 9.32 -5.34
C PRO A 102 -2.96 8.57 -4.42
N PRO A 103 -2.28 7.52 -4.90
CA PRO A 103 -1.28 6.79 -4.11
C PRO A 103 -0.17 7.70 -3.57
N ASP A 104 0.02 8.88 -4.17
CA ASP A 104 1.02 9.88 -3.75
C ASP A 104 0.39 11.15 -3.15
N THR A 105 -0.81 11.05 -2.54
CA THR A 105 -1.40 12.17 -1.80
C THR A 105 -0.53 12.48 -0.57
N PRO A 106 0.13 13.65 -0.48
CA PRO A 106 0.75 14.05 0.79
C PRO A 106 -0.39 14.26 1.79
N GLY A 107 -0.56 13.32 2.71
CA GLY A 107 -1.59 13.36 3.77
C GLY A 107 -2.45 12.11 3.93
N ALA A 108 -2.47 11.16 2.98
CA ALA A 108 -3.06 9.84 3.21
C ALA A 108 -1.94 8.87 3.60
N ALA A 109 -1.92 8.46 4.87
CA ALA A 109 -0.84 7.62 5.38
C ALA A 109 -0.75 6.31 4.59
N ARG A 110 0.43 6.00 4.05
CA ARG A 110 0.70 4.77 3.32
C ARG A 110 1.09 3.66 4.30
N VAL A 111 0.42 2.52 4.19
CA VAL A 111 0.61 1.38 5.10
C VAL A 111 1.06 0.14 4.32
N LEU A 112 2.17 -0.45 4.75
CA LEU A 112 2.59 -1.79 4.31
C LEU A 112 2.17 -2.81 5.36
N VAL A 113 1.45 -3.86 4.94
CA VAL A 113 1.25 -5.08 5.74
C VAL A 113 2.11 -6.19 5.13
N ALA A 114 3.05 -6.70 5.90
CA ALA A 114 3.99 -7.73 5.48
C ALA A 114 3.73 -9.05 6.21
N GLY A 115 3.20 -10.05 5.51
CA GLY A 115 3.10 -11.41 6.02
C GLY A 115 4.43 -12.14 5.89
N ILE A 116 4.99 -12.56 7.02
CA ILE A 116 6.29 -13.23 7.12
C ILE A 116 6.05 -14.66 7.61
N GLY A 117 6.92 -15.57 7.18
CA GLY A 117 6.95 -16.92 7.73
C GLY A 117 7.10 -18.04 6.68
N ASN A 118 7.39 -19.24 7.16
CA ASN A 118 7.56 -20.41 6.31
C ASN A 118 6.35 -21.36 6.40
N ILE A 119 5.57 -21.41 5.32
CA ILE A 119 4.39 -22.30 5.22
C ILE A 119 4.71 -23.80 5.32
N PHE A 120 5.99 -24.18 5.20
CA PHE A 120 6.44 -25.57 5.34
C PHE A 120 6.80 -25.95 6.80
N LEU A 121 6.75 -24.99 7.73
CA LEU A 121 7.12 -25.18 9.14
C LEU A 121 5.91 -24.97 10.08
N GLY A 122 4.74 -25.43 9.66
CA GLY A 122 3.52 -25.42 10.47
C GLY A 122 3.12 -24.01 10.88
N ASP A 123 3.13 -23.76 12.20
CA ASP A 123 2.73 -22.48 12.80
C ASP A 123 3.56 -21.28 12.33
N ASP A 124 4.78 -21.49 11.82
CA ASP A 124 5.59 -20.44 11.19
C ASP A 124 4.91 -19.86 9.94
N GLY A 125 3.93 -20.56 9.35
CA GLY A 125 3.11 -20.05 8.25
C GLY A 125 2.06 -19.00 8.65
N PHE A 126 1.95 -18.65 9.93
CA PHE A 126 0.90 -17.76 10.44
C PHE A 126 0.83 -16.41 9.71
N GLY A 127 1.95 -15.71 9.57
CA GLY A 127 1.96 -14.38 8.94
C GLY A 127 1.56 -14.42 7.47
N VAL A 128 1.97 -15.47 6.76
CA VAL A 128 1.56 -15.74 5.37
C VAL A 128 0.06 -15.98 5.27
N GLU A 129 -0.51 -16.79 6.16
CA GLU A 129 -1.95 -17.06 6.17
C GLU A 129 -2.78 -15.80 6.47
N VAL A 130 -2.35 -14.96 7.41
CA VAL A 130 -2.99 -13.66 7.69
C VAL A 130 -2.95 -12.75 6.46
N ALA A 131 -1.78 -12.60 5.81
CA ALA A 131 -1.65 -11.78 4.60
C ALA A 131 -2.52 -12.29 3.45
N ARG A 132 -2.65 -13.61 3.29
CA ARG A 132 -3.54 -14.22 2.28
C ARG A 132 -5.01 -13.93 2.55
N ARG A 133 -5.46 -13.92 3.81
CA ARG A 133 -6.84 -13.54 4.16
C ARG A 133 -7.10 -12.06 3.91
N LEU A 134 -6.21 -11.19 4.37
CA LEU A 134 -6.29 -9.74 4.12
C LEU A 134 -6.28 -9.41 2.62
N ALA A 135 -5.54 -10.17 1.80
CA ALA A 135 -5.51 -9.96 0.36
C ALA A 135 -6.83 -10.28 -0.36
N ARG A 136 -7.77 -11.00 0.28
CA ARG A 136 -9.10 -11.29 -0.25
C ARG A 136 -10.14 -10.21 0.08
N GLU A 137 -9.83 -9.33 1.03
CA GLU A 137 -10.68 -8.21 1.42
C GLU A 137 -10.52 -7.04 0.43
N GLU A 138 -11.52 -6.15 0.35
CA GLU A 138 -11.44 -4.93 -0.45
C GLU A 138 -10.36 -4.00 0.13
N ARG A 139 -9.38 -3.63 -0.69
CA ARG A 139 -8.22 -2.85 -0.23
C ARG A 139 -8.57 -1.37 -0.11
N ALA A 140 -8.42 -0.83 1.09
CA ALA A 140 -8.44 0.61 1.29
C ALA A 140 -7.30 1.27 0.49
N ALA A 141 -7.56 2.45 -0.07
CA ALA A 141 -6.55 3.23 -0.77
C ALA A 141 -5.35 3.52 0.15
N GLY A 142 -4.13 3.34 -0.35
CA GLY A 142 -2.88 3.56 0.40
C GLY A 142 -2.41 2.37 1.25
N VAL A 143 -3.07 1.21 1.16
CA VAL A 143 -2.70 -0.01 1.90
C VAL A 143 -2.18 -1.09 0.94
N ASP A 144 -0.94 -1.50 1.14
CA ASP A 144 -0.31 -2.60 0.41
C ASP A 144 -0.18 -3.83 1.34
N VAL A 145 -0.84 -4.94 0.98
CA VAL A 145 -0.72 -6.23 1.68
C VAL A 145 0.10 -7.19 0.85
N VAL A 146 1.21 -7.70 1.40
CA VAL A 146 2.17 -8.53 0.67
C VAL A 146 2.57 -9.76 1.50
N ASP A 147 2.47 -10.93 0.88
CA ASP A 147 3.06 -12.20 1.35
C ASP A 147 4.55 -12.22 0.98
N PHE A 148 5.41 -12.02 1.98
CA PHE A 148 6.86 -12.12 1.82
C PHE A 148 7.37 -13.54 2.07
N GLY A 149 6.64 -14.36 2.81
CA GLY A 149 7.11 -15.66 3.26
C GLY A 149 8.50 -15.56 3.89
N ILE A 150 9.49 -16.20 3.26
CA ILE A 150 10.91 -16.20 3.66
C ILE A 150 11.80 -15.21 2.87
N ARG A 151 11.22 -14.26 2.13
CA ARG A 151 11.93 -13.32 1.23
C ARG A 151 12.44 -12.07 1.95
N GLY A 152 13.39 -12.22 2.86
CA GLY A 152 13.88 -11.14 3.74
C GLY A 152 14.42 -9.91 3.03
N MET A 153 15.19 -10.09 1.96
CA MET A 153 15.71 -8.96 1.17
C MET A 153 14.60 -8.19 0.46
N ASP A 154 13.55 -8.87 0.00
CA ASP A 154 12.43 -8.19 -0.63
C ASP A 154 11.65 -7.35 0.38
N LEU A 155 11.57 -7.81 1.63
CA LEU A 155 11.02 -7.03 2.74
C LEU A 155 11.91 -5.80 3.03
N VAL A 156 13.25 -5.94 3.04
CA VAL A 156 14.18 -4.80 3.18
C VAL A 156 13.88 -3.73 2.12
N TYR A 157 13.78 -4.12 0.84
CA TYR A 157 13.51 -3.18 -0.24
C TYR A 157 12.09 -2.60 -0.18
N ALA A 158 11.11 -3.37 0.27
CA ALA A 158 9.75 -2.88 0.47
C ALA A 158 9.68 -1.82 1.57
N LEU A 159 10.41 -2.02 2.68
CA LEU A 159 10.50 -1.05 3.78
C LEU A 159 11.15 0.28 3.37
N GLN A 160 11.94 0.30 2.30
CA GLN A 160 12.56 1.54 1.78
C GLN A 160 11.63 2.34 0.85
N ARG A 161 10.46 1.81 0.52
CA ARG A 161 9.44 2.55 -0.23
C ARG A 161 8.78 3.60 0.66
N ASP A 162 8.00 4.47 0.06
CA ASP A 162 7.38 5.61 0.73
C ASP A 162 6.14 5.19 1.54
N TYR A 163 6.36 4.41 2.60
CA TYR A 163 5.33 4.08 3.59
C TYR A 163 5.52 4.89 4.88
N ASP A 164 4.41 5.30 5.49
CA ASP A 164 4.39 5.95 6.80
C ASP A 164 4.37 4.92 7.94
N THR A 165 3.66 3.81 7.71
CA THR A 165 3.56 2.68 8.66
C THR A 165 3.91 1.36 7.98
N ALA A 166 4.66 0.50 8.67
CA ALA A 166 4.74 -0.93 8.36
C ALA A 166 4.18 -1.78 9.50
N ILE A 167 3.34 -2.76 9.16
CA ILE A 167 2.78 -3.77 10.06
C ILE A 167 3.33 -5.11 9.61
N LEU A 168 4.26 -5.67 10.39
CA LEU A 168 4.85 -6.98 10.14
C LEU A 168 4.02 -8.02 10.87
N VAL A 169 3.64 -9.11 10.21
CA VAL A 169 2.86 -10.20 10.80
C VAL A 169 3.69 -11.48 10.76
N ASP A 170 3.92 -12.08 11.91
CA ASP A 170 4.85 -13.22 12.05
C ASP A 170 4.44 -14.16 13.21
N ALA A 171 5.00 -15.37 13.24
CA ALA A 171 4.94 -16.24 14.41
C ALA A 171 6.16 -15.98 15.31
N ALA A 172 5.98 -15.86 16.62
CA ALA A 172 7.10 -15.67 17.53
C ALA A 172 6.86 -16.32 18.90
N MET A 173 7.87 -17.04 19.39
CA MET A 173 7.85 -17.57 20.76
C MET A 173 8.05 -16.45 21.77
N ARG A 174 7.06 -16.25 22.63
CA ARG A 174 7.09 -15.23 23.69
C ARG A 174 6.84 -15.83 25.07
N GLY A 175 6.59 -17.13 25.16
CA GLY A 175 6.32 -17.82 26.41
C GLY A 175 4.87 -17.69 26.87
N GLU A 176 3.99 -17.29 25.96
CA GLU A 176 2.54 -17.25 26.18
C GLU A 176 1.89 -18.59 25.76
N PRO A 177 0.58 -18.80 26.01
CA PRO A 177 -0.13 -19.94 25.45
C PRO A 177 -0.20 -19.87 23.92
N PRO A 178 -0.12 -21.02 23.19
CA PRO A 178 -0.25 -21.04 21.73
C PRO A 178 -1.52 -20.34 21.22
N GLY A 179 -1.40 -19.63 20.10
CA GLY A 179 -2.47 -18.79 19.53
C GLY A 179 -2.58 -17.39 20.16
N THR A 180 -1.80 -17.09 21.21
CA THR A 180 -1.83 -15.76 21.83
C THR A 180 -1.21 -14.72 20.89
N LEU A 181 -2.00 -13.69 20.58
CA LEU A 181 -1.55 -12.56 19.76
C LEU A 181 -0.89 -11.49 20.63
N THR A 182 0.26 -10.98 20.20
CA THR A 182 0.89 -9.83 20.84
C THR A 182 1.31 -8.80 19.80
N VAL A 183 1.23 -7.52 20.16
CA VAL A 183 1.67 -6.39 19.34
C VAL A 183 2.92 -5.78 19.94
N LEU A 184 3.93 -5.53 19.12
CA LEU A 184 5.17 -4.88 19.50
C LEU A 184 5.41 -3.66 18.62
N GLU A 185 5.86 -2.57 19.23
CA GLU A 185 6.54 -1.48 18.55
C GLU A 185 8.04 -1.62 18.88
N PRO A 186 8.88 -2.15 17.98
CA PRO A 186 10.27 -2.41 18.28
C PRO A 186 11.05 -1.09 18.46
N ASP A 187 11.44 -0.80 19.69
CA ASP A 187 12.43 0.23 20.00
C ASP A 187 13.82 -0.31 19.64
N LEU A 188 14.37 0.11 18.50
CA LEU A 188 15.69 -0.32 18.05
C LEU A 188 16.65 0.86 18.15
N PRO A 189 17.48 0.92 19.22
CA PRO A 189 18.56 1.90 19.27
C PRO A 189 19.54 1.67 18.12
N GLY A 190 20.06 2.76 17.56
CA GLY A 190 20.99 2.72 16.44
C GLY A 190 22.31 2.02 16.78
N GLY A 191 22.77 1.14 15.89
CA GLY A 191 24.14 0.62 15.87
C GLY A 191 24.29 -0.83 16.36
N GLY A 192 24.65 -1.71 15.44
CA GLY A 192 25.23 -3.02 15.74
C GLY A 192 25.06 -3.98 14.57
N VAL A 193 26.19 -4.45 14.02
CA VAL A 193 26.24 -5.43 12.93
C VAL A 193 25.66 -6.75 13.44
N VAL A 194 24.56 -7.22 12.84
CA VAL A 194 23.99 -8.52 13.17
C VAL A 194 24.38 -9.52 12.10
N ALA A 195 25.06 -10.60 12.50
CA ALA A 195 25.32 -11.74 11.64
C ALA A 195 23.97 -12.37 11.22
N LEU A 196 23.78 -12.52 9.91
CA LEU A 196 22.68 -13.29 9.32
C LEU A 196 22.97 -14.78 9.53
N GLU A 197 22.62 -15.32 10.69
CA GLU A 197 22.54 -16.77 10.86
C GLU A 197 21.22 -17.26 10.24
N GLY A 198 21.36 -18.22 9.32
CA GLY A 198 20.31 -18.77 8.50
C GLY A 198 19.30 -19.56 9.31
N HIS A 199 18.09 -19.61 8.76
CA HIS A 199 16.86 -20.21 9.29
C HIS A 199 16.07 -19.24 10.18
N GLY A 200 15.15 -18.51 9.53
CA GLY A 200 14.14 -17.67 10.17
C GLY A 200 14.38 -16.18 9.94
N LEU A 201 13.50 -15.55 9.17
CA LEU A 201 13.47 -14.10 9.01
C LEU A 201 13.02 -13.45 10.31
N ASP A 202 13.95 -13.25 11.23
CA ASP A 202 13.68 -12.41 12.40
C ASP A 202 13.34 -10.99 11.90
N PRO A 203 12.09 -10.50 12.07
CA PRO A 203 11.67 -9.20 11.57
C PRO A 203 12.52 -8.06 12.15
N VAL A 204 13.06 -8.23 13.36
CA VAL A 204 13.95 -7.27 14.00
C VAL A 204 15.28 -7.16 13.25
N LYS A 205 15.85 -8.28 12.80
CA LYS A 205 17.11 -8.26 12.01
C LYS A 205 16.91 -7.59 10.66
N VAL A 206 15.79 -7.89 9.99
CA VAL A 206 15.42 -7.27 8.71
C VAL A 206 15.25 -5.76 8.88
N LEU A 207 14.55 -5.32 9.93
CA LEU A 207 14.36 -3.91 10.23
C LEU A 207 15.68 -3.17 10.51
N ARG A 208 16.62 -3.81 11.23
CA ARG A 208 17.95 -3.22 11.47
C ARG A 208 18.72 -3.02 10.17
N LEU A 209 18.77 -4.03 9.31
CA LEU A 209 19.43 -3.92 8.00
C LEU A 209 18.76 -2.86 7.12
N ALA A 210 17.42 -2.81 7.08
CA ALA A 210 16.68 -1.82 6.31
C ALA A 210 17.02 -0.39 6.75
N ARG A 211 17.12 -0.13 8.06
CA ARG A 211 17.53 1.16 8.63
C ARG A 211 18.98 1.52 8.32
N GLU A 212 19.88 0.54 8.27
CA GLU A 212 21.28 0.78 7.88
C GLU A 212 21.40 1.17 6.40
N LEU A 213 20.55 0.62 5.54
CA LEU A 213 20.57 0.86 4.11
C LEU A 213 19.80 2.13 3.68
N GLY A 214 18.86 2.64 4.48
CA GLY A 214 18.11 3.83 4.13
C GLY A 214 16.96 4.19 5.07
N ARG A 215 16.08 5.08 4.59
CA ARG A 215 14.84 5.44 5.29
C ARG A 215 13.92 4.22 5.36
N VAL A 216 13.27 4.06 6.51
CA VAL A 216 12.17 3.11 6.71
C VAL A 216 10.95 3.88 7.24
N PRO A 217 9.77 3.24 7.36
CA PRO A 217 8.57 3.91 7.85
C PRO A 217 8.77 4.43 9.28
N GLU A 218 8.18 5.59 9.59
CA GLU A 218 8.31 6.21 10.91
C GLU A 218 7.74 5.32 12.01
N ARG A 219 6.64 4.63 11.70
CA ARG A 219 5.99 3.69 12.61
C ARG A 219 6.15 2.27 12.09
N VAL A 220 6.66 1.38 12.93
CA VAL A 220 6.74 -0.04 12.65
C VAL A 220 6.06 -0.80 13.78
N LEU A 221 5.14 -1.68 13.41
CA LEU A 221 4.39 -2.57 14.30
C LEU A 221 4.72 -4.02 13.93
N VAL A 222 4.79 -4.89 14.92
CA VAL A 222 4.92 -6.34 14.73
C VAL A 222 3.76 -7.03 15.45
N VAL A 223 2.91 -7.69 14.69
CA VAL A 223 1.83 -8.56 15.18
C VAL A 223 2.36 -9.99 15.19
N CYS A 224 2.57 -10.52 16.38
CA CYS A 224 3.09 -11.86 16.60
C CYS A 224 1.98 -12.81 17.06
N CYS A 225 2.00 -14.06 16.61
CA CYS A 225 1.25 -15.15 17.23
C CYS A 225 2.21 -16.13 17.91
N GLU A 226 1.87 -16.57 19.12
CA GLU A 226 2.58 -17.65 19.79
C GLU A 226 2.32 -18.98 19.05
N PRO A 227 3.36 -19.69 18.60
CA PRO A 227 3.22 -21.00 17.96
C PRO A 227 2.98 -22.12 18.99
N ALA A 228 2.30 -23.20 18.60
CA ALA A 228 2.20 -24.42 19.39
C ALA A 228 3.42 -25.32 19.19
N THR A 229 3.96 -25.34 17.98
CA THR A 229 5.15 -26.13 17.61
C THR A 229 6.15 -25.25 16.87
N VAL A 230 7.42 -25.36 17.24
CA VAL A 230 8.53 -24.75 16.48
C VAL A 230 9.32 -25.86 15.82
N LEU A 231 9.26 -25.88 14.48
CA LEU A 231 10.07 -26.76 13.67
C LEU A 231 11.33 -26.01 13.25
N THR A 232 12.47 -26.67 13.40
CA THR A 232 13.78 -26.15 12.97
C THR A 232 14.00 -26.34 11.45
N GLY A 233 13.18 -27.17 10.80
CA GLY A 233 13.33 -27.53 9.39
C GLY A 233 14.51 -28.47 9.16
N SER A 234 14.93 -29.18 10.21
CA SER A 234 15.97 -30.20 10.10
C SER A 234 15.46 -31.37 9.24
N PRO A 235 16.34 -32.10 8.54
CA PRO A 235 15.94 -33.18 7.63
C PRO A 235 15.15 -34.32 8.31
N ASP A 236 15.28 -34.42 9.63
CA ASP A 236 14.66 -35.46 10.46
C ASP A 236 13.31 -35.02 11.06
N GLU A 237 12.91 -33.76 10.86
CA GLU A 237 11.61 -33.23 11.27
C GLU A 237 10.58 -33.32 10.14
N ASP A 238 9.35 -33.69 10.50
CA ASP A 238 8.24 -33.72 9.55
C ASP A 238 7.90 -32.32 9.05
N VAL A 239 7.78 -32.16 7.73
CA VAL A 239 7.24 -30.95 7.11
C VAL A 239 5.75 -30.87 7.45
N LEU A 240 5.37 -29.87 8.26
CA LEU A 240 3.98 -29.58 8.56
C LEU A 240 3.50 -28.43 7.67
N ALA A 241 2.49 -28.68 6.85
CA ALA A 241 1.89 -27.66 5.98
C ALA A 241 0.69 -26.95 6.62
N GLU A 242 0.19 -27.45 7.74
CA GLU A 242 -1.02 -26.97 8.40
C GLU A 242 -0.68 -26.24 9.69
N LEU A 243 -1.38 -25.13 9.93
CA LEU A 243 -1.37 -24.45 11.22
C LEU A 243 -2.01 -25.35 12.29
N SER A 244 -1.47 -25.33 13.49
CA SER A 244 -2.11 -25.95 14.64
C SER A 244 -3.47 -25.31 14.92
N GLU A 245 -4.38 -26.07 15.53
CA GLU A 245 -5.72 -25.59 15.91
C GLU A 245 -5.72 -24.24 16.65
N PRO A 246 -4.89 -24.01 17.70
CA PRO A 246 -4.87 -22.72 18.40
C PRO A 246 -4.39 -21.56 17.51
N VAL A 247 -3.38 -21.78 16.65
CA VAL A 247 -2.86 -20.73 15.76
C VAL A 247 -3.86 -20.44 14.64
N LEU A 248 -4.49 -21.47 14.06
CA LEU A 248 -5.52 -21.31 13.05
C LEU A 248 -6.72 -20.51 13.59
N ALA A 249 -7.13 -20.78 14.85
CA ALA A 249 -8.20 -20.04 15.52
C ALA A 249 -7.84 -18.56 15.77
N ALA A 250 -6.56 -18.24 15.93
CA ALA A 250 -6.08 -16.87 16.13
C ALA A 250 -6.05 -16.04 14.84
N VAL A 251 -6.05 -16.66 13.66
CA VAL A 251 -5.90 -15.93 12.38
C VAL A 251 -7.02 -14.90 12.16
N ASP A 252 -8.28 -15.25 12.40
CA ASP A 252 -9.38 -14.29 12.20
C ASP A 252 -9.30 -13.11 13.17
N GLN A 253 -8.83 -13.35 14.40
CA GLN A 253 -8.58 -12.30 15.36
C GLN A 253 -7.41 -11.40 14.91
N ALA A 254 -6.36 -11.98 14.34
CA ALA A 254 -5.22 -11.25 13.82
C ALA A 254 -5.60 -10.38 12.61
N VAL A 255 -6.42 -10.90 11.69
CA VAL A 255 -6.96 -10.12 10.56
C VAL A 255 -7.71 -8.88 11.07
N ARG A 256 -8.61 -9.03 12.05
CA ARG A 256 -9.33 -7.90 12.65
C ARG A 256 -8.38 -6.90 13.31
N LEU A 257 -7.42 -7.40 14.08
CA LEU A 257 -6.41 -6.57 14.74
C LEU A 257 -5.58 -5.75 13.74
N VAL A 258 -5.15 -6.36 12.64
CA VAL A 258 -4.40 -5.67 11.58
C VAL A 258 -5.28 -4.63 10.88
N MET A 259 -6.55 -4.93 10.62
CA MET A 259 -7.50 -3.96 10.03
C MET A 259 -7.73 -2.76 10.95
N ASP A 260 -7.85 -2.98 12.26
CA ASP A 260 -7.96 -1.89 13.24
C ASP A 260 -6.70 -1.00 13.21
N MET A 261 -5.50 -1.60 13.15
CA MET A 261 -4.25 -0.84 13.03
C MET A 261 -4.13 -0.06 11.72
N ILE A 262 -4.57 -0.64 10.60
CA ILE A 262 -4.62 0.05 9.32
C ILE A 262 -5.50 1.30 9.44
N ALA A 263 -6.69 1.16 10.04
CA ALA A 263 -7.63 2.26 10.24
C ALA A 263 -7.05 3.35 11.17
N GLU A 264 -6.34 2.97 12.22
CA GLU A 264 -5.64 3.90 13.12
C GLU A 264 -4.52 4.67 12.40
N SER A 265 -3.75 3.99 11.53
CA SER A 265 -2.68 4.60 10.75
C SER A 265 -3.20 5.53 9.65
N ALA A 266 -4.37 5.26 9.08
CA ALA A 266 -5.00 6.09 8.05
C ALA A 266 -5.69 7.37 8.61
N GLY A 267 -5.79 7.53 9.92
CA GLY A 267 -6.43 8.68 10.57
C GLY A 267 -5.60 9.97 10.49
N PRO A 268 -6.20 11.15 10.24
CA PRO A 268 -5.48 12.42 10.25
C PRO A 268 -5.04 12.75 11.69
N GLY A 269 -3.75 12.53 12.01
CA GLY A 269 -3.13 13.08 13.22
C GLY A 269 -2.38 12.11 14.14
N SER A 270 -2.00 10.90 13.72
CA SER A 270 -1.14 10.03 14.54
C SER A 270 0.34 10.43 14.52
N ARG A 271 0.65 11.70 14.85
CA ARG A 271 2.00 12.04 15.32
C ARG A 271 2.17 11.44 16.72
N PRO A 272 3.33 10.85 17.04
CA PRO A 272 3.52 10.14 18.30
C PRO A 272 3.27 11.09 19.48
N ARG A 273 2.34 10.70 20.36
CA ARG A 273 2.26 11.30 21.70
C ARG A 273 3.50 10.83 22.45
N ASN A 274 4.53 11.65 22.49
CA ASN A 274 5.59 11.53 23.48
C ASN A 274 4.93 11.51 24.87
N ARG A 275 4.80 10.33 25.45
CA ARG A 275 4.45 10.17 26.87
C ARG A 275 5.73 9.89 27.64
N ASN A 276 6.57 10.92 27.70
CA ASN A 276 7.49 11.05 28.82
C ASN A 276 6.70 11.57 30.02
N GLU A 277 6.97 10.93 31.16
CA GLU A 277 6.60 11.30 32.54
C GLU A 277 5.13 11.14 32.95
N VAL A 278 4.91 10.20 33.89
CA VAL A 278 4.34 10.56 35.21
C VAL A 278 5.08 9.75 36.28
N THR A 279 5.71 10.52 37.17
CA THR A 279 6.15 10.33 38.57
C THR A 279 6.26 8.93 39.17
#